data_AF-A0A925RWJ9-F1
#
_entry.id   AF-A0A925RWJ9-F1
#
_cell.length_a   1.000
_cell.length_b   1.000
_cell.length_c   1.000
_cell.angle_alpha   90.00
_cell.angle_beta   90.00
_cell.angle_gamma   90.00
#
_symmetry.space_group_name_H-M   'P 1'
#
loop_
_entity.id
_entity.type
_entity.pdbx_description
1 polymer ?
#
loop_
_entity_poly.entity_id
_entity_poly.type
_entity_poly.pdbx_seq_one_letter_code
_entity_poly.pdbx_strand_id
1 'polypeptide(L)'
;AGTDASSVTPAQAGVHLPASPPHATPEMDSRVRGNGDAPDYPPEQTALIAALDAAEPTAATAIEAEDFAGAMAALAALRAPIDDFFDQVTVNDPDPARREARLAMLDQFRNAVHRVADFSKIEG
;
A
#
# COMPACT_ATOMS: atom_id res chain seq x y z
N ALA A 1 -9.81 -81.67 -7.26
CA ALA A 1 -11.05 -81.10 -6.69
C ALA A 1 -10.81 -80.94 -5.20
N GLY A 2 -11.04 -79.81 -4.53
CA GLY A 2 -11.47 -78.46 -4.89
C GLY A 2 -11.20 -77.63 -3.62
N THR A 3 -10.62 -76.44 -3.78
CA THR A 3 -11.23 -75.16 -3.38
C THR A 3 -11.78 -75.11 -1.95
N ASP A 4 -11.04 -74.45 -1.05
CA ASP A 4 -11.61 -73.81 0.13
C ASP A 4 -11.25 -72.32 0.09
N ALA A 5 -12.17 -71.50 0.57
CA ALA A 5 -12.28 -70.08 0.34
C ALA A 5 -11.80 -69.27 1.56
N SER A 6 -11.17 -68.14 1.26
CA SER A 6 -11.22 -66.87 2.00
C SER A 6 -11.04 -66.88 3.53
N SER A 7 -9.88 -66.41 3.99
CA SER A 7 -9.87 -65.40 5.05
C SER A 7 -8.66 -64.46 4.94
N VAL A 8 -8.91 -63.21 5.28
CA VAL A 8 -8.11 -62.00 5.04
C VAL A 8 -6.88 -61.95 5.94
N THR A 9 -5.74 -61.55 5.38
CA THR A 9 -4.51 -61.21 6.13
C THR A 9 -4.55 -59.74 6.57
N PRO A 10 -4.34 -59.41 7.85
CA PRO A 10 -4.19 -58.03 8.28
C PRO A 10 -2.75 -57.54 8.06
N ALA A 11 -2.61 -56.33 7.52
CA ALA A 11 -1.37 -55.56 7.55
C ALA A 11 -1.29 -54.78 8.87
N GLN A 12 -0.24 -55.00 9.67
CA GLN A 12 0.14 -54.11 10.76
C GLN A 12 1.57 -53.63 10.52
N ALA A 13 1.67 -52.36 10.10
CA ALA A 13 2.92 -51.61 10.09
C ALA A 13 3.17 -51.06 11.51
N GLY A 14 4.28 -51.46 12.12
CA GLY A 14 4.73 -50.90 13.39
C GLY A 14 5.31 -49.49 13.19
N VAL A 15 4.72 -48.48 13.83
CA VAL A 15 5.30 -47.14 13.94
C VAL A 15 5.91 -46.98 15.32
N HIS A 16 7.24 -46.84 15.32
CA HIS A 16 8.07 -46.52 16.47
C HIS A 16 8.00 -45.01 16.76
N LEU A 17 7.61 -44.63 17.99
CA LEU A 17 7.84 -43.29 18.54
C LEU A 17 9.31 -43.17 19.00
N PRO A 18 9.98 -42.06 18.70
CA PRO A 18 11.00 -41.55 19.60
C PRO A 18 10.67 -40.16 20.15
N ALA A 19 10.90 -40.03 21.46
CA ALA A 19 10.88 -38.81 22.24
C ALA A 19 11.94 -37.79 21.79
N SER A 20 11.70 -36.51 22.05
CA SER A 20 12.59 -35.38 21.75
C SER A 20 13.96 -35.49 22.44
N PRO A 21 15.04 -35.07 21.75
CA PRO A 21 16.09 -34.28 22.38
C PRO A 21 16.40 -32.97 21.60
N PRO A 22 17.23 -32.07 22.18
CA PRO A 22 17.14 -30.63 21.97
C PRO A 22 18.17 -30.05 20.98
N HIS A 23 17.88 -28.85 20.48
CA HIS A 23 18.79 -27.94 19.77
C HIS A 23 19.60 -28.55 18.61
N ALA A 24 18.94 -28.72 17.46
CA ALA A 24 19.62 -28.68 16.17
C ALA A 24 18.98 -27.56 15.36
N THR A 25 19.83 -26.65 14.88
CA THR A 25 19.54 -25.47 14.07
C THR A 25 18.45 -25.73 13.03
N PRO A 26 17.37 -24.91 12.95
CA PRO A 26 16.58 -24.93 11.75
C PRO A 26 17.46 -24.34 10.65
N GLU A 27 17.78 -25.18 9.67
CA GLU A 27 18.28 -24.73 8.38
C GLU A 27 17.42 -23.53 7.93
N MET A 28 18.11 -22.45 7.60
CA MET A 28 17.54 -21.22 7.08
C MET A 28 16.89 -21.54 5.72
N ASP A 29 15.66 -22.05 5.75
CA ASP A 29 14.77 -22.10 4.60
C ASP A 29 14.54 -20.64 4.20
N SER A 30 15.27 -20.25 3.15
CA SER A 30 15.40 -18.90 2.63
C SER A 30 14.16 -18.47 1.85
N ARG A 31 12.98 -18.91 2.29
CA ARG A 31 11.70 -18.66 1.61
C ARG A 31 10.74 -17.73 2.34
N VAL A 32 11.09 -17.21 3.51
CA VAL A 32 10.27 -16.19 4.19
C VAL A 32 11.16 -15.12 4.81
N ARG A 33 11.81 -14.35 3.96
CA ARG A 33 12.02 -12.92 4.20
C ARG A 33 11.42 -12.19 3.02
N GLY A 34 10.09 -12.12 2.99
CA GLY A 34 9.46 -10.98 2.34
C GLY A 34 9.94 -9.76 3.14
N ASN A 35 10.91 -9.06 2.60
CA ASN A 35 11.44 -7.84 3.17
C ASN A 35 10.28 -6.94 3.62
N GLY A 36 10.44 -6.33 4.79
CA GLY A 36 9.66 -5.14 5.17
C GLY A 36 10.11 -3.93 4.38
N ASP A 37 10.09 -4.02 3.05
CA ASP A 37 10.32 -2.88 2.18
C ASP A 37 9.02 -2.06 2.21
N ALA A 38 9.10 -0.86 2.79
CA ALA A 38 8.09 0.15 2.54
C ALA A 38 7.87 0.24 1.01
N PRO A 39 6.63 0.53 0.54
CA PRO A 39 6.38 0.63 -0.89
C PRO A 39 7.39 1.59 -1.51
N ASP A 40 8.18 1.12 -2.47
CA ASP A 40 9.07 1.97 -3.25
C ASP A 40 8.16 2.85 -4.12
N TYR A 41 7.92 4.08 -3.64
CA TYR A 41 7.03 5.01 -4.31
C TYR A 41 7.76 5.60 -5.53
N PRO A 42 7.13 5.67 -6.71
CA PRO A 42 7.71 6.38 -7.84
C PRO A 42 8.02 7.83 -7.45
N PRO A 43 9.11 8.42 -7.99
CA PRO A 43 9.54 9.77 -7.61
C PRO A 43 8.45 10.82 -7.82
N GLU A 44 7.57 10.63 -8.81
CA GLU A 44 6.43 11.50 -9.10
C GLU A 44 5.38 11.48 -7.98
N GLN A 45 5.16 10.33 -7.35
CA GLN A 45 4.29 10.21 -6.18
C GLN A 45 4.86 10.97 -4.98
N THR A 46 6.16 10.83 -4.71
CA THR A 46 6.81 11.59 -3.64
C THR A 46 6.79 13.09 -3.91
N ALA A 47 7.02 13.50 -5.15
CA ALA A 47 6.95 14.90 -5.56
C ALA A 47 5.55 15.50 -5.36
N LEU A 48 4.49 14.75 -5.71
CA LEU A 48 3.11 15.17 -5.48
C LEU A 48 2.79 15.32 -3.99
N ILE A 49 3.20 14.36 -3.15
CA ILE A 49 3.00 14.44 -1.69
C ILE A 49 3.70 15.68 -1.12
N ALA A 50 4.97 15.90 -1.49
CA ALA A 50 5.72 17.07 -1.03
C ALA A 50 5.10 18.40 -1.49
N ALA A 51 4.56 18.44 -2.71
CA ALA A 51 3.87 19.63 -3.21
C ALA A 51 2.58 19.92 -2.43
N LEU A 52 1.81 18.88 -2.07
CA LEU A 52 0.61 19.02 -1.25
C LEU A 52 0.94 19.54 0.17
N ASP A 53 1.95 18.96 0.81
CA ASP A 53 2.40 19.36 2.15
C ASP A 53 2.87 20.83 2.19
N ALA A 54 3.43 21.33 1.09
CA ALA A 54 3.85 22.73 0.96
C ALA A 54 2.70 23.69 0.60
N ALA A 55 1.76 23.25 -0.24
CA ALA A 55 0.67 24.10 -0.72
C ALA A 55 -0.41 24.33 0.35
N GLU A 56 -0.69 23.33 1.19
CA GLU A 56 -1.74 23.40 2.20
C GLU A 56 -1.57 24.57 3.21
N PRO A 57 -0.45 24.72 3.92
CA PRO A 57 -0.27 25.84 4.84
C PRO A 57 -0.21 27.17 4.11
N THR A 58 0.36 27.21 2.90
CA THR A 58 0.43 28.43 2.07
C THR A 58 -0.96 28.92 1.69
N ALA A 59 -1.82 28.02 1.21
CA ALA A 59 -3.20 28.34 0.87
C ALA A 59 -4.00 28.77 2.10
N ALA A 60 -3.83 28.10 3.25
CA ALA A 60 -4.50 28.47 4.49
C ALA A 60 -4.13 29.88 4.96
N THR A 61 -2.84 30.21 5.02
CA THR A 61 -2.37 31.56 5.41
C THR A 61 -2.83 32.65 4.43
N ALA A 62 -2.83 32.36 3.13
CA ALA A 62 -3.29 33.32 2.14
C ALA A 62 -4.79 33.63 2.30
N ILE A 63 -5.61 32.61 2.60
CA ILE A 63 -7.04 32.79 2.86
C ILE A 63 -7.26 33.61 4.14
N GLU A 64 -6.58 33.29 5.24
CA GLU A 64 -6.67 34.07 6.49
C GLU A 64 -6.28 35.55 6.31
N ALA A 65 -5.45 35.85 5.32
CA ALA A 65 -5.03 37.21 4.96
C ALA A 65 -5.92 37.88 3.88
N GLU A 66 -7.01 37.23 3.46
CA GLU A 66 -7.87 37.64 2.34
C GLU A 66 -7.10 37.77 1.00
N ASP A 67 -5.93 37.13 0.89
CA ASP A 67 -5.12 37.05 -0.34
C ASP A 67 -5.58 35.88 -1.22
N PHE A 68 -6.72 36.07 -1.86
CA PHE A 68 -7.30 35.08 -2.78
C PHE A 68 -6.41 34.78 -3.98
N ALA A 69 -5.60 35.74 -4.42
CA ALA A 69 -4.64 35.53 -5.49
C ALA A 69 -3.53 34.59 -5.05
N GLY A 70 -3.00 34.77 -3.84
CA GLY A 70 -2.02 33.88 -3.22
C GLY A 70 -2.56 32.46 -3.00
N ALA A 71 -3.80 32.34 -2.52
CA ALA A 71 -4.46 31.05 -2.34
C ALA A 71 -4.65 30.31 -3.68
N MET A 72 -5.13 31.00 -4.71
CA MET A 72 -5.30 30.44 -6.05
C MET A 72 -3.95 30.08 -6.70
N ALA A 73 -2.89 30.85 -6.44
CA ALA A 73 -1.55 30.54 -6.93
C ALA A 73 -0.96 29.28 -6.26
N ALA A 74 -1.15 29.12 -4.95
CA ALA A 74 -0.72 27.93 -4.21
C ALA A 74 -1.43 26.67 -4.72
N LEU A 75 -2.73 26.77 -5.01
CA LEU A 75 -3.49 25.69 -5.64
C LEU A 75 -3.04 25.40 -7.08
N ALA A 76 -2.80 26.44 -7.87
CA ALA A 76 -2.35 26.30 -9.26
C ALA A 76 -0.98 25.61 -9.36
N ALA A 77 -0.10 25.80 -8.38
CA ALA A 77 1.20 25.15 -8.31
C ALA A 77 1.11 23.62 -8.21
N LEU A 78 -0.01 23.08 -7.73
CA LEU A 78 -0.24 21.63 -7.67
C LEU A 78 -0.49 21.01 -9.05
N ARG A 79 -0.85 21.79 -10.06
CA ARG A 79 -1.19 21.26 -11.39
C ARG A 79 -0.07 20.44 -12.02
N ALA A 80 1.16 20.97 -12.02
CA ALA A 80 2.30 20.29 -12.62
C ALA A 80 2.61 18.93 -11.96
N PRO A 81 2.78 18.81 -10.63
CA PRO A 81 3.04 17.52 -10.01
C PRO A 81 1.85 16.53 -10.10
N ILE A 82 0.61 17.04 -10.24
CA ILE A 82 -0.56 16.20 -10.51
C ILE A 82 -0.48 15.61 -11.92
N ASP A 83 -0.22 16.45 -12.92
CA ASP A 83 -0.12 16.02 -14.32
C ASP A 83 1.03 14.99 -14.47
N ASP A 84 2.21 15.27 -13.89
CA ASP A 84 3.37 14.36 -13.91
C ASP A 84 3.06 13.01 -13.22
N PHE A 85 2.32 13.03 -12.10
CA PHE A 85 1.90 11.80 -11.44
C PHE A 85 0.99 10.96 -12.35
N PHE A 86 -0.02 11.56 -12.99
CA PHE A 86 -0.95 10.81 -13.82
C PHE A 86 -0.36 10.32 -15.13
N ASP A 87 0.63 11.02 -15.68
CA ASP A 87 1.37 10.59 -16.87
C ASP A 87 2.23 9.34 -16.57
N GLN A 88 2.78 9.26 -15.36
CA GLN A 88 3.79 8.26 -15.02
C GLN A 88 3.24 7.08 -14.20
N VAL A 89 2.12 7.26 -13.49
CA VAL A 89 1.61 6.27 -12.53
C VAL A 89 0.28 5.67 -12.98
N THR A 90 0.30 4.36 -13.25
CA THR A 90 -0.93 3.61 -13.56
C THR A 90 -1.72 3.31 -12.27
N VAL A 91 -2.77 4.07 -11.99
CA VAL A 91 -3.59 3.90 -10.77
C VAL A 91 -4.16 2.48 -10.63
N ASN A 92 -4.76 1.95 -11.69
CA ASN A 92 -5.34 0.60 -11.70
C ASN A 92 -4.29 -0.46 -12.07
N ASP A 93 -3.24 -0.57 -11.24
CA ASP A 93 -2.18 -1.56 -11.44
C ASP A 93 -2.73 -3.00 -11.34
N PRO A 94 -2.26 -3.94 -12.17
CA PRO A 94 -2.56 -5.37 -12.00
C PRO A 94 -2.06 -5.95 -10.67
N ASP A 95 -1.05 -5.36 -10.04
CA ASP A 95 -0.60 -5.71 -8.70
C ASP A 95 -1.52 -5.07 -7.64
N PRO A 96 -2.23 -5.89 -6.83
CA PRO A 96 -3.15 -5.38 -5.83
C PRO A 96 -2.48 -4.49 -4.78
N ALA A 97 -1.23 -4.77 -4.38
CA ALA A 97 -0.53 -3.98 -3.37
C ALA A 97 -0.21 -2.57 -3.89
N ARG A 98 0.25 -2.46 -5.14
CA ARG A 98 0.52 -1.16 -5.78
C ARG A 98 -0.75 -0.37 -6.01
N ARG A 99 -1.84 -1.04 -6.40
CA ARG A 99 -3.15 -0.42 -6.57
C ARG A 99 -3.68 0.14 -5.24
N GLU A 100 -3.61 -0.62 -4.16
CA GLU A 100 -4.03 -0.17 -2.82
C GLU A 100 -3.24 1.06 -2.37
N ALA A 101 -1.91 1.05 -2.53
CA ALA A 101 -1.07 2.19 -2.20
C ALA A 101 -1.45 3.45 -3.00
N ARG A 102 -1.73 3.31 -4.30
CA ARG A 102 -2.14 4.42 -5.17
C ARG A 102 -3.52 4.95 -4.82
N LEU A 103 -4.47 4.07 -4.50
CA LEU A 103 -5.81 4.48 -4.05
C LEU A 103 -5.77 5.21 -2.71
N ALA A 104 -4.97 4.75 -1.75
CA ALA A 104 -4.77 5.43 -0.47
C ALA A 104 -4.19 6.83 -0.67
N MET A 105 -3.23 6.98 -1.60
CA MET A 105 -2.68 8.29 -1.95
C MET A 105 -3.74 9.21 -2.61
N LEU A 106 -4.57 8.68 -3.50
CA LEU A 106 -5.67 9.45 -4.10
C LEU A 106 -6.69 9.92 -3.05
N ASP A 107 -6.94 9.12 -2.01
CA ASP A 107 -7.79 9.55 -0.89
C ASP A 107 -7.12 10.69 -0.10
N GLN A 108 -5.82 10.59 0.19
CA GLN A 108 -5.06 11.67 0.82
C GLN A 108 -5.08 12.96 -0.01
N PHE A 109 -4.88 12.85 -1.32
CA PHE A 109 -4.99 13.97 -2.26
C PHE A 109 -6.38 14.60 -2.21
N ARG A 110 -7.42 13.77 -2.32
CA ARG A 110 -8.81 14.20 -2.23
C ARG A 110 -9.07 14.94 -0.92
N ASN A 111 -8.56 14.45 0.20
CA ASN A 111 -8.69 15.08 1.50
C ASN A 111 -7.97 16.45 1.55
N ALA A 112 -6.76 16.55 1.00
CA ALA A 112 -6.04 17.82 0.92
C ALA A 112 -6.78 18.86 0.08
N VAL A 113 -7.28 18.48 -1.10
CA VAL A 113 -8.10 19.36 -1.95
C VAL A 113 -9.41 19.75 -1.26
N HIS A 114 -10.06 18.82 -0.57
CA HIS A 114 -11.28 19.10 0.20
C HIS A 114 -11.03 20.12 1.30
N ARG A 115 -9.90 20.04 2.03
CA ARG A 115 -9.53 21.04 3.03
C ARG A 115 -9.43 22.43 2.40
N VAL A 116 -8.72 22.56 1.28
CA VAL A 116 -8.63 23.86 0.60
C VAL A 116 -9.98 24.35 0.05
N ALA A 117 -10.78 23.46 -0.51
CA ALA A 117 -12.11 23.78 -1.04
C ALA A 117 -13.17 24.07 0.04
N ASP A 118 -12.98 23.59 1.27
CA ASP A 118 -13.85 23.93 2.38
C ASP A 118 -13.55 25.34 2.89
N PHE A 119 -12.29 25.80 2.88
CA PHE A 119 -11.98 27.19 3.20
C PHE A 119 -12.65 28.18 2.24
N SER A 120 -12.77 27.85 0.94
CA SER A 120 -13.49 28.70 -0.03
C SER A 120 -15.01 28.78 0.20
N LYS A 121 -15.59 27.96 1.08
CA LYS A 121 -17.03 27.99 1.42
C LYS A 121 -17.34 28.78 2.69
N ILE A 122 -16.34 29.09 3.51
CA ILE A 122 -16.53 29.83 4.77
C ILE A 122 -16.67 31.35 4.50
N GLU A 123 -16.30 31.81 3.30
CA GLU A 123 -16.32 33.22 2.90
C GLU A 123 -17.44 33.58 1.89
N GLY A 124 -18.55 32.86 1.94
CA GLY A 124 -19.78 33.19 1.22
C GLY A 124 -20.79 33.96 2.05
#